data_AF-A0A7X5DBY1-F1
#
_entry.id   AF-A0A7X5DBY1-F1
#
_cell.length_a   1.000
_cell.length_b   1.000
_cell.length_c   1.000
_cell.angle_alpha   90.00
_cell.angle_beta   90.00
_cell.angle_gamma   90.00
#
_symmetry.space_group_name_H-M   'P 1'
#
loop_
_entity.id
_entity.type
_entity.pdbx_description
1 polymer ?
#
loop_
_entity_poly.entity_id
_entity_poly.type
_entity_poly.pdbx_seq_one_letter_code
_entity_poly.pdbx_strand_id
1 'polypeptide(L)'
;PQAFTPAIADRFSPLFLLGVVALVTVLIMGCRFIWVLAMEAVHRLALRRRRGCKGGKRARRASKLETVETNQPSPTPHLRQRRPHWRERVGSLMRNALVLTVGGPKGAVTLSIIFTLPLAMNDGTTPFPERDLIVFLTASVILCTLLLADGLLPRLAPRAADSASDEELRRATMRVLEGTLRELQAMLDDETDSRYDPALRLTIAQYRIRLIHEREASSDGCGRKLDELSQTVREVQQKKADELRNAAGLSVNVSTPYYAALRRIRRSIGYDGTDVNVGSRFRNLRGRAALLWQRTKPDGVETDQDERVYYDSCLFAIQLEHAAIDYLQDVIAQDEDRRKSAAVLLGEHRMALNSLWNRINYGQGVKQADRSDLTMGPHAALPEGMEPLFGKQFAEAARYADEVDADALTIELDQIRHLLEHGEIALPVANELRQRVYVLQMSLGA
;
A
#
# COMPACT_ATOMS: atom_id res chain seq x y z
N PRO A 1 -46.09 -29.37 -0.64
CA PRO A 1 -46.72 -29.92 0.59
C PRO A 1 -47.01 -31.42 0.47
N GLN A 2 -45.95 -32.23 0.53
CA GLN A 2 -45.96 -33.68 0.80
C GLN A 2 -44.94 -34.03 1.92
N ALA A 3 -44.46 -33.01 2.63
CA ALA A 3 -43.32 -33.11 3.56
C ALA A 3 -43.69 -33.58 4.97
N PHE A 4 -44.98 -33.82 5.24
CA PHE A 4 -45.44 -34.44 6.48
C PHE A 4 -46.01 -35.81 6.12
N THR A 5 -45.17 -36.83 6.18
CA THR A 5 -45.66 -38.21 6.18
C THR A 5 -46.50 -38.42 7.46
N PRO A 6 -47.61 -39.18 7.39
CA PRO A 6 -48.51 -39.37 8.53
C PRO A 6 -47.84 -40.06 9.73
N ALA A 7 -46.67 -40.66 9.56
CA ALA A 7 -45.91 -41.31 10.64
C ALA A 7 -45.29 -40.34 11.66
N ILE A 8 -45.04 -39.07 11.28
CA ILE A 8 -44.39 -38.08 12.16
C ILE A 8 -45.42 -37.35 13.04
N ALA A 9 -46.63 -37.14 12.52
CA ALA A 9 -47.70 -36.41 13.20
C ALA A 9 -48.26 -37.14 14.43
N ASP A 10 -48.15 -38.46 14.50
CA ASP A 10 -48.68 -39.27 15.61
C ASP A 10 -47.76 -39.38 16.84
N ARG A 11 -46.47 -38.99 16.75
CA ARG A 11 -45.51 -39.14 17.86
C ARG A 11 -44.93 -37.85 18.44
N PHE A 12 -44.82 -36.77 17.67
CA PHE A 12 -44.17 -35.54 18.14
C PHE A 12 -44.94 -34.28 17.74
N SER A 13 -45.11 -33.36 18.69
CA SER A 13 -45.72 -32.06 18.39
C SER A 13 -44.74 -31.19 17.58
N PRO A 14 -45.23 -30.42 16.58
CA PRO A 14 -44.38 -29.59 15.73
C PRO A 14 -43.60 -28.51 16.52
N LEU A 15 -44.17 -28.03 17.63
CA LEU A 15 -43.51 -27.10 18.54
C LEU A 15 -42.30 -27.72 19.26
N PHE A 16 -42.42 -29.00 19.64
CA PHE A 16 -41.32 -29.72 20.28
C PHE A 16 -40.14 -29.89 19.30
N LEU A 17 -40.42 -30.26 18.05
CA LEU A 17 -39.39 -30.38 17.01
C LEU A 17 -38.67 -29.06 16.75
N LEU A 18 -39.40 -27.94 16.65
CA LEU A 18 -38.82 -26.61 16.53
C LEU A 18 -37.92 -26.25 17.73
N GLY A 19 -38.36 -26.58 18.95
CA GLY A 19 -37.58 -26.39 20.17
C GLY A 19 -36.27 -27.17 20.18
N VAL A 20 -36.31 -28.43 19.74
CA VAL A 20 -35.12 -29.29 19.62
C VAL A 20 -34.14 -28.74 18.58
N VAL A 21 -34.63 -28.32 17.41
CA VAL A 21 -33.80 -27.70 16.37
C VAL A 21 -33.12 -26.43 16.91
N ALA A 22 -33.87 -25.55 17.58
CA ALA A 22 -33.31 -24.33 18.17
C ALA A 22 -32.23 -24.65 19.22
N LEU A 23 -32.51 -25.58 20.14
CA LEU A 23 -31.55 -25.98 21.18
C LEU A 23 -30.25 -26.54 20.58
N VAL A 24 -30.36 -27.43 19.61
CA VAL A 24 -29.21 -28.05 18.93
C VAL A 24 -28.39 -27.00 18.17
N THR A 25 -29.04 -26.06 17.48
CA THR A 25 -28.34 -24.98 16.76
C THR A 25 -27.53 -24.09 17.72
N VAL A 26 -28.10 -23.74 18.88
CA VAL A 26 -27.41 -22.93 19.90
C VAL A 26 -26.22 -23.69 20.49
N LEU A 27 -26.40 -24.98 20.79
CA LEU A 27 -25.34 -25.82 21.35
C LEU A 27 -24.15 -25.96 20.40
N ILE A 28 -24.42 -26.24 19.12
CA ILE A 28 -23.38 -26.36 18.08
C ILE A 28 -22.61 -25.04 17.95
N MET A 29 -23.34 -23.92 17.92
CA MET A 29 -22.73 -22.60 17.76
C MET A 29 -21.87 -22.23 18.97
N GLY A 30 -22.35 -22.50 20.19
CA GLY A 30 -21.62 -22.29 21.43
C GLY A 30 -20.33 -23.13 21.51
N CYS A 31 -20.41 -24.41 21.19
CA CYS A 31 -19.25 -25.31 21.19
C CYS A 31 -18.18 -24.87 20.19
N ARG A 32 -18.60 -24.47 18.97
CA ARG A 32 -17.69 -23.94 17.94
C ARG A 32 -17.03 -22.64 18.38
N PHE A 33 -17.78 -21.75 19.03
CA PHE A 33 -17.24 -20.49 19.57
C PHE A 33 -16.20 -20.73 20.66
N ILE A 34 -16.48 -21.64 21.59
CA ILE A 34 -15.54 -22.06 22.63
C ILE A 34 -14.26 -22.64 22.02
N TRP A 35 -14.39 -23.48 20.99
CA TRP A 35 -13.23 -24.06 20.29
C TRP A 35 -12.32 -23.01 19.63
N VAL A 36 -12.89 -22.01 18.96
CA VAL A 36 -12.13 -20.92 18.34
C VAL A 36 -11.41 -20.08 19.39
N LEU A 37 -12.08 -19.76 20.51
CA LEU A 37 -11.44 -19.06 21.63
C LEU A 37 -10.28 -19.87 22.24
N ALA A 38 -10.44 -21.19 22.37
CA ALA A 38 -9.40 -22.08 22.85
C ALA A 38 -8.19 -22.11 21.91
N MET A 39 -8.41 -22.22 20.60
CA MET A 39 -7.36 -22.18 19.58
C MET A 39 -6.58 -20.87 19.60
N GLU A 40 -7.26 -19.74 19.74
CA GLU A 40 -6.60 -18.43 19.82
C GLU A 40 -5.80 -18.28 21.12
N ALA A 41 -6.29 -18.81 22.24
CA ALA A 41 -5.53 -18.88 23.48
C ALA A 41 -4.26 -19.73 23.33
N VAL A 42 -4.35 -20.91 22.69
CA VAL A 42 -3.22 -21.79 22.43
C VAL A 42 -2.20 -21.15 21.49
N HIS A 43 -2.66 -20.47 20.43
CA HIS A 43 -1.78 -19.74 19.51
C HIS A 43 -1.00 -18.63 20.22
N ARG A 44 -1.64 -17.91 21.15
CA ARG A 44 -0.97 -16.90 21.98
C ARG A 44 0.06 -17.50 22.94
N LEU A 45 -0.22 -18.65 23.55
CA LEU A 45 0.76 -19.37 24.35
C LEU A 45 1.95 -19.85 23.51
N ALA A 46 1.70 -20.33 22.28
CA ALA A 46 2.75 -20.73 21.35
C ALA A 46 3.65 -19.56 20.91
N LEU A 47 3.06 -18.39 20.63
CA LEU A 47 3.81 -17.17 20.31
C LEU A 47 4.64 -16.64 21.49
N ARG A 48 4.12 -16.72 22.72
CA ARG A 48 4.89 -16.36 23.94
C ARG A 48 6.11 -17.27 24.11
N ARG A 49 5.99 -18.58 23.87
CA ARG A 49 7.13 -19.52 23.89
C ARG A 49 8.17 -19.21 22.79
N ARG A 50 7.75 -18.88 21.56
CA ARG A 50 8.67 -18.50 20.48
C ARG A 50 9.42 -17.18 20.72
N ARG A 51 8.77 -16.17 21.32
CA ARG A 51 9.43 -14.89 21.65
C ARG A 51 10.42 -15.03 22.82
N GLY A 52 10.14 -15.89 23.80
CA GLY A 52 11.10 -16.22 24.87
C GLY A 52 12.41 -16.82 24.32
N CYS A 53 12.31 -17.75 23.36
CA CYS A 53 13.49 -18.38 22.75
C CYS A 53 14.28 -17.47 21.78
N LYS A 54 13.63 -16.51 21.10
CA LYS A 54 14.31 -15.53 20.22
C LYS A 54 14.89 -14.33 20.98
N GLY A 55 14.25 -13.90 22.07
CA GLY A 55 14.74 -12.82 22.94
C GLY A 55 16.04 -13.18 23.65
N GLY A 56 16.15 -14.41 24.17
CA GLY A 56 17.38 -14.89 24.83
C GLY A 56 18.59 -15.02 23.89
N LYS A 57 18.38 -15.25 22.58
CA LYS A 57 19.46 -15.35 21.60
C LYS A 57 19.95 -13.99 21.08
N ARG A 58 19.10 -12.96 21.00
CA ARG A 58 19.51 -11.59 20.64
C ARG A 58 20.25 -10.88 21.77
N ALA A 59 19.82 -11.05 23.02
CA ALA A 59 20.50 -10.46 24.18
C ALA A 59 21.95 -10.97 24.34
N ARG A 60 22.20 -12.25 24.04
CA ARG A 60 23.54 -12.86 24.15
C ARG A 60 24.49 -12.52 22.99
N ARG A 61 23.97 -11.99 21.87
CA ARG A 61 24.77 -11.49 20.74
C ARG A 61 25.13 -10.00 20.89
N ALA A 62 24.29 -9.22 21.58
CA ALA A 62 24.54 -7.82 21.85
C ALA A 62 25.67 -7.60 22.88
N SER A 63 25.96 -8.58 23.74
CA SER A 63 27.04 -8.50 24.73
C SER A 63 28.44 -8.86 24.19
N LYS A 64 28.62 -9.01 22.87
CA LYS A 64 29.89 -9.46 22.27
C LYS A 64 30.36 -8.64 21.07
N LEU A 65 29.88 -7.40 20.90
CA LEU A 65 30.60 -6.40 20.12
C LEU A 65 31.23 -5.43 21.11
N GLU A 66 32.56 -5.42 21.15
CA GLU A 66 33.35 -4.40 21.84
C GLU A 66 32.99 -3.02 21.30
N THR A 67 32.78 -2.11 22.24
CA THR A 67 32.44 -0.71 22.06
C THR A 67 33.63 0.06 21.49
N VAL A 68 33.54 0.48 20.23
CA VAL A 68 34.25 1.67 19.73
C VAL A 68 33.36 2.86 20.06
N GLU A 69 33.80 3.70 21.00
CA GLU A 69 33.15 4.95 21.35
C GLU A 69 33.27 5.95 20.20
N THR A 70 32.19 6.17 19.46
CA THR A 70 31.94 7.44 18.77
C THR A 70 30.91 8.21 19.59
N ASN A 71 31.38 9.23 20.32
CA ASN A 71 30.56 10.19 21.02
C ASN A 71 29.82 11.09 20.01
N GLN A 72 28.63 10.66 19.58
CA GLN A 72 27.66 11.53 18.93
C GLN A 72 26.26 11.12 19.43
N PRO A 73 25.54 11.99 20.15
CA PRO A 73 24.21 11.67 20.63
C PRO A 73 23.25 11.64 19.44
N SER A 74 22.54 10.55 19.27
CA SER A 74 21.40 10.44 18.36
C SER A 74 20.33 11.49 18.72
N PRO A 75 19.78 12.24 17.75
CA PRO A 75 18.74 13.22 18.04
C PRO A 75 17.41 12.47 18.13
N THR A 76 16.95 12.16 19.34
CA THR A 76 15.52 11.99 19.72
C THR A 76 15.39 11.31 21.09
N PRO A 77 15.42 12.06 22.21
CA PRO A 77 15.39 11.46 23.56
C PRO A 77 13.98 11.12 24.09
N HIS A 78 12.88 11.38 23.38
CA HIS A 78 11.55 11.47 24.01
C HIS A 78 10.52 10.37 23.67
N LEU A 79 10.86 9.32 22.93
CA LEU A 79 9.88 8.28 22.56
C LEU A 79 9.82 7.11 23.56
N ARG A 80 9.31 7.36 24.76
CA ARG A 80 8.92 6.29 25.71
C ARG A 80 7.53 5.77 25.34
N GLN A 81 7.48 4.70 24.54
CA GLN A 81 6.24 4.01 24.13
C GLN A 81 5.37 3.59 25.33
N ARG A 82 4.17 4.18 25.47
CA ARG A 82 3.08 3.63 26.30
C ARG A 82 2.23 2.68 25.45
N ARG A 83 2.19 1.40 25.82
CA ARG A 83 1.42 0.35 25.12
C ARG A 83 -0.10 0.51 25.31
N PRO A 84 -0.93 0.14 24.33
CA PRO A 84 -2.38 0.27 24.41
C PRO A 84 -2.99 -0.63 25.50
N HIS A 85 -4.06 -0.12 26.11
CA HIS A 85 -4.71 -0.66 27.29
C HIS A 85 -5.39 -2.02 27.01
N TRP A 86 -5.41 -2.91 28.00
CA TRP A 86 -5.77 -4.32 27.81
C TRP A 86 -7.26 -4.57 27.49
N ARG A 87 -8.16 -3.63 27.79
CA ARG A 87 -9.62 -3.79 27.62
C ARG A 87 -10.09 -3.65 26.16
N GLU A 88 -9.54 -2.71 25.38
CA GLU A 88 -9.79 -2.59 23.92
C GLU A 88 -9.41 -3.88 23.17
N ARG A 89 -8.33 -4.52 23.61
CA ARG A 89 -7.82 -5.73 22.98
C ARG A 89 -8.78 -6.91 23.15
N VAL A 90 -9.46 -7.01 24.29
CA VAL A 90 -10.41 -8.12 24.54
C VAL A 90 -11.68 -7.96 23.71
N GLY A 91 -12.16 -6.73 23.52
CA GLY A 91 -13.37 -6.45 22.73
C GLY A 91 -13.24 -6.81 21.24
N SER A 92 -12.12 -6.45 20.60
CA SER A 92 -11.88 -6.80 19.20
C SER A 92 -11.66 -8.30 18.99
N LEU A 93 -11.07 -8.99 19.97
CA LEU A 93 -10.87 -10.44 19.94
C LEU A 93 -12.19 -11.22 19.99
N MET A 94 -13.11 -10.84 20.89
CA MET A 94 -14.42 -11.49 20.98
C MET A 94 -15.23 -11.30 19.69
N ARG A 95 -15.13 -10.11 19.08
CA ARG A 95 -15.78 -9.80 17.81
C ARG A 95 -15.18 -10.61 16.66
N ASN A 96 -13.85 -10.68 16.57
CA ASN A 96 -13.16 -11.46 15.53
C ASN A 96 -13.42 -12.97 15.64
N ALA A 97 -13.42 -13.51 16.86
CA ALA A 97 -13.76 -14.90 17.12
C ALA A 97 -15.21 -15.21 16.70
N LEU A 98 -16.14 -14.28 16.96
CA LEU A 98 -17.54 -14.42 16.56
C LEU A 98 -17.73 -14.33 15.04
N VAL A 99 -17.01 -13.43 14.35
CA VAL A 99 -17.03 -13.35 12.88
C VAL A 99 -16.48 -14.64 12.26
N LEU A 100 -15.40 -15.18 12.81
CA LEU A 100 -14.80 -16.42 12.32
C LEU A 100 -15.69 -17.66 12.55
N THR A 101 -16.44 -17.69 13.65
CA THR A 101 -17.35 -18.81 13.94
C THR A 101 -18.60 -18.77 13.08
N VAL A 102 -19.12 -17.57 12.80
CA VAL A 102 -20.32 -17.35 11.99
C VAL A 102 -20.02 -17.46 10.49
N GLY A 103 -18.84 -17.01 10.02
CA GLY A 103 -18.51 -16.92 8.59
C GLY A 103 -17.92 -18.18 7.92
N GLY A 104 -17.68 -19.27 8.67
CA GLY A 104 -17.11 -20.49 8.08
C GLY A 104 -18.06 -21.23 7.13
N PRO A 105 -17.55 -21.98 6.11
CA PRO A 105 -18.38 -22.78 5.21
C PRO A 105 -19.20 -23.79 6.02
N LYS A 106 -20.53 -23.78 5.84
CA LYS A 106 -21.46 -24.63 6.60
C LYS A 106 -22.06 -25.73 5.72
N GLY A 107 -22.39 -26.85 6.35
CA GLY A 107 -23.34 -27.82 5.82
C GLY A 107 -22.80 -28.87 4.85
N ALA A 108 -21.74 -28.61 4.09
CA ALA A 108 -21.24 -29.57 3.09
C ALA A 108 -20.83 -30.92 3.69
N VAL A 109 -19.96 -30.91 4.71
CA VAL A 109 -19.49 -32.14 5.38
C VAL A 109 -20.63 -32.88 6.07
N THR A 110 -21.53 -32.16 6.73
CA THR A 110 -22.68 -32.74 7.45
C THR A 110 -23.68 -33.37 6.48
N LEU A 111 -23.93 -32.75 5.32
CA LEU A 111 -24.76 -33.31 4.26
C LEU A 111 -24.14 -34.57 3.65
N SER A 112 -22.82 -34.61 3.46
CA SER A 112 -22.15 -35.82 3.01
C SER A 112 -22.33 -36.97 4.00
N ILE A 113 -22.16 -36.71 5.31
CA ILE A 113 -22.33 -37.74 6.35
C ILE A 113 -23.77 -38.25 6.39
N ILE A 114 -24.78 -37.38 6.37
CA ILE A 114 -26.17 -37.84 6.46
C ILE A 114 -26.61 -38.65 5.22
N PHE A 115 -26.09 -38.32 4.03
CA PHE A 115 -26.38 -39.09 2.82
C PHE A 115 -25.69 -40.46 2.76
N THR A 116 -24.67 -40.70 3.60
CA THR A 116 -24.09 -42.04 3.75
C THR A 116 -24.93 -43.00 4.58
N LEU A 117 -26.02 -42.54 5.21
CA LEU A 117 -26.94 -43.43 5.92
C LEU A 117 -27.64 -44.39 4.94
N PRO A 118 -27.48 -45.72 5.13
CA PRO A 118 -28.02 -46.73 4.22
C PRO A 118 -29.55 -46.68 4.17
N LEU A 119 -30.12 -46.98 3.01
CA LEU A 119 -31.59 -46.96 2.80
C LEU A 119 -32.29 -48.15 3.48
N ALA A 120 -31.58 -49.26 3.66
CA ALA A 120 -32.07 -50.47 4.28
C ALA A 120 -31.05 -51.02 5.29
N MET A 121 -31.52 -51.80 6.25
CA MET A 121 -30.66 -52.57 7.15
C MET A 121 -29.87 -53.63 6.37
N ASN A 122 -28.91 -54.31 7.01
CA ASN A 122 -28.07 -55.35 6.38
C ASN A 122 -28.85 -56.49 5.69
N ASP A 123 -30.15 -56.64 5.98
CA ASP A 123 -31.06 -57.62 5.40
C ASP A 123 -31.77 -57.14 4.10
N GLY A 124 -31.46 -55.92 3.63
CA GLY A 124 -31.90 -55.35 2.33
C GLY A 124 -33.40 -55.06 2.19
N THR A 125 -34.22 -55.47 3.15
CA THR A 125 -35.70 -55.46 3.08
C THR A 125 -36.34 -54.57 4.14
N THR A 126 -35.71 -54.37 5.29
CA THR A 126 -36.19 -53.47 6.34
C THR A 126 -35.66 -52.06 6.12
N PRO A 127 -36.53 -51.04 5.96
CA PRO A 127 -36.09 -49.65 5.83
C PRO A 127 -35.39 -49.18 7.11
N PHE A 128 -34.35 -48.37 6.97
CA PHE A 128 -33.62 -47.84 8.13
C PHE A 128 -34.57 -47.01 9.02
N PRO A 129 -34.66 -47.30 10.33
CA PRO A 129 -35.62 -46.65 11.21
C PRO A 129 -35.35 -45.15 11.32
N GLU A 130 -36.40 -44.35 11.16
CA GLU A 130 -36.40 -42.90 11.41
C GLU A 130 -35.36 -42.08 10.59
N ARG A 131 -34.82 -42.64 9.49
CA ARG A 131 -33.85 -41.94 8.62
C ARG A 131 -34.35 -40.58 8.17
N ASP A 132 -35.61 -40.52 7.73
CA ASP A 132 -36.23 -39.29 7.23
C ASP A 132 -36.34 -38.22 8.33
N LEU A 133 -36.52 -38.63 9.59
CA LEU A 133 -36.52 -37.73 10.74
C LEU A 133 -35.12 -37.16 11.00
N ILE A 134 -34.07 -37.99 10.93
CA ILE A 134 -32.68 -37.54 11.10
C ILE A 134 -32.28 -36.58 9.97
N VAL A 135 -32.63 -36.91 8.72
CA VAL A 135 -32.39 -36.05 7.55
C VAL A 135 -33.14 -34.73 7.65
N PHE A 136 -34.42 -34.76 8.04
CA PHE A 136 -35.23 -33.56 8.23
C PHE A 136 -34.67 -32.66 9.34
N LEU A 137 -34.27 -33.23 10.48
CA LEU A 137 -33.69 -32.50 11.59
C LEU A 137 -32.35 -31.86 11.20
N THR A 138 -31.46 -32.61 10.56
CA THR A 138 -30.15 -32.09 10.12
C THR A 138 -30.29 -31.01 9.06
N ALA A 139 -31.17 -31.17 8.07
CA ALA A 139 -31.45 -30.13 7.07
C ALA A 139 -32.01 -28.85 7.72
N SER A 140 -32.94 -29.00 8.68
CA SER A 140 -33.53 -27.88 9.42
C SER A 140 -32.49 -27.13 10.27
N VAL A 141 -31.59 -27.86 10.93
CA VAL A 141 -30.48 -27.28 11.70
C VAL A 141 -29.51 -26.52 10.78
N ILE A 142 -29.12 -27.10 9.63
CA ILE A 142 -28.24 -26.44 8.66
C ILE A 142 -28.89 -25.14 8.17
N LEU A 143 -30.16 -25.20 7.75
CA LEU A 143 -30.90 -24.02 7.28
C LEU A 143 -30.98 -22.94 8.36
N CYS A 144 -31.30 -23.31 9.62
CA CYS A 144 -31.31 -22.36 10.73
C CYS A 144 -29.94 -21.73 10.96
N THR A 145 -28.84 -22.49 10.92
CA THR A 145 -27.49 -21.94 11.11
C THR A 145 -27.03 -21.02 9.97
N LEU A 146 -27.52 -21.24 8.75
CA LEU A 146 -27.27 -20.36 7.62
C LEU A 146 -28.06 -19.05 7.77
N LEU A 147 -29.37 -19.13 8.02
CA LEU A 147 -30.21 -17.95 8.25
C LEU A 147 -29.72 -17.10 9.42
N LEU A 148 -29.31 -17.74 10.52
CA LEU A 148 -28.79 -17.04 11.68
C LEU A 148 -27.48 -16.34 11.33
N ALA A 149 -26.60 -16.96 10.54
CA ALA A 149 -25.35 -16.36 10.11
C ALA A 149 -25.52 -15.21 9.13
N ASP A 150 -26.41 -15.34 8.15
CA ASP A 150 -26.72 -14.29 7.19
C ASP A 150 -27.39 -13.08 7.85
N GLY A 151 -28.10 -13.28 8.97
CA GLY A 151 -28.65 -12.21 9.79
C GLY A 151 -27.68 -11.62 10.82
N LEU A 152 -26.78 -12.43 11.39
CA LEU A 152 -25.79 -11.99 12.38
C LEU A 152 -24.59 -11.29 11.74
N LEU A 153 -24.09 -11.79 10.60
CA LEU A 153 -22.90 -11.25 9.93
C LEU A 153 -23.04 -9.76 9.58
N PRO A 154 -24.14 -9.29 8.96
CA PRO A 154 -24.31 -7.87 8.66
C PRO A 154 -24.45 -6.98 9.90
N ARG A 155 -24.87 -7.54 11.04
CA ARG A 155 -24.98 -6.83 12.32
C ARG A 155 -23.70 -6.84 13.14
N LEU A 156 -22.83 -7.82 12.92
CA LEU A 156 -21.55 -8.01 13.62
C LEU A 156 -20.36 -7.45 12.84
N ALA A 157 -20.46 -7.43 11.51
CA ALA A 157 -19.63 -6.59 10.67
C ALA A 157 -19.86 -5.13 11.12
N PRO A 158 -18.80 -4.34 11.32
CA PRO A 158 -18.93 -2.99 11.81
C PRO A 158 -19.92 -2.23 10.92
N ARG A 159 -21.05 -1.83 11.52
CA ARG A 159 -21.96 -0.88 10.92
C ARG A 159 -21.12 0.37 10.65
N ALA A 160 -21.17 0.92 9.44
CA ALA A 160 -20.49 2.16 9.03
C ALA A 160 -21.05 3.41 9.75
N ALA A 161 -21.46 3.27 11.01
CA ALA A 161 -21.99 4.29 11.87
C ALA A 161 -20.91 4.87 12.81
N ASP A 162 -19.78 4.16 12.99
CA ASP A 162 -18.62 4.64 13.77
C ASP A 162 -17.40 4.96 12.88
N SER A 163 -17.47 4.71 11.57
CA SER A 163 -16.53 5.30 10.62
C SER A 163 -16.80 6.80 10.64
N ALA A 164 -15.80 7.59 11.02
CA ALA A 164 -15.84 9.01 10.76
C ALA A 164 -16.30 9.24 9.32
N SER A 165 -17.09 10.28 9.07
CA SER A 165 -17.52 10.56 7.70
C SER A 165 -16.28 10.53 6.80
N ASP A 166 -16.35 9.86 5.64
CA ASP A 166 -15.17 9.76 4.74
C ASP A 166 -14.57 11.14 4.48
N GLU A 167 -15.42 12.18 4.48
CA GLU A 167 -15.05 13.58 4.39
C GLU A 167 -14.29 14.12 5.62
N GLU A 168 -14.64 13.74 6.85
CA GLU A 168 -13.84 14.07 8.05
C GLU A 168 -12.47 13.40 8.02
N LEU A 169 -12.41 12.11 7.67
CA LEU A 169 -11.15 11.38 7.58
C LEU A 169 -10.23 11.99 6.52
N ARG A 170 -10.80 12.36 5.38
CA ARG A 170 -10.11 12.98 4.25
C ARG A 170 -9.63 14.39 4.56
N ARG A 171 -10.46 15.23 5.18
CA ARG A 171 -10.04 16.56 5.68
C ARG A 171 -8.90 16.45 6.69
N ALA A 172 -8.98 15.48 7.61
CA ALA A 172 -7.90 15.20 8.55
C ALA A 172 -6.63 14.73 7.84
N THR A 173 -6.75 13.86 6.82
CA THR A 173 -5.62 13.39 6.00
C THR A 173 -4.90 14.56 5.32
N MET A 174 -5.64 15.45 4.66
CA MET A 174 -5.05 16.63 4.02
C MET A 174 -4.28 17.50 5.02
N ARG A 175 -4.85 17.72 6.20
CA ARG A 175 -4.26 18.57 7.24
C ARG A 175 -2.98 17.99 7.84
N VAL A 176 -2.95 16.66 8.00
CA VAL A 176 -1.75 15.92 8.39
C VAL A 176 -0.67 16.06 7.31
N LEU A 177 -1.00 15.80 6.04
CA LEU A 177 -0.04 15.90 4.94
C LEU A 177 0.52 17.32 4.77
N GLU A 178 -0.31 18.35 4.92
CA GLU A 178 0.12 19.76 4.92
C GLU A 178 1.03 20.12 6.09
N GLY A 179 0.80 19.52 7.27
CA GLY A 179 1.68 19.64 8.43
C GLY A 179 3.04 19.00 8.16
N THR A 180 3.04 17.75 7.69
CA THR A 180 4.25 17.01 7.37
C THR A 180 5.07 17.71 6.28
N LEU A 181 4.42 18.23 5.24
CA LEU A 181 5.10 18.97 4.18
C LEU A 181 5.77 20.26 4.66
N ARG A 182 5.15 20.99 5.60
CA ARG A 182 5.77 22.19 6.19
C ARG A 182 7.01 21.84 6.98
N GLU A 183 6.97 20.75 7.74
CA GLU A 183 8.08 20.31 8.57
C GLU A 183 9.24 19.76 7.72
N LEU A 184 8.95 18.95 6.70
CA LEU A 184 9.96 18.50 5.73
C LEU A 184 10.59 19.67 4.95
N GLN A 185 9.82 20.72 4.63
CA GLN A 185 10.37 21.94 4.01
C GLN A 185 11.29 22.70 4.97
N ALA A 186 10.90 22.85 6.24
CA ALA A 186 11.76 23.48 7.24
C ALA A 186 13.08 22.72 7.43
N MET A 187 13.05 21.38 7.36
CA MET A 187 14.27 20.55 7.36
C MET A 187 15.15 20.76 6.13
N LEU A 188 14.55 21.02 4.96
CA LEU A 188 15.27 21.30 3.72
C LEU A 188 15.89 22.71 3.71
N ASP A 189 15.23 23.68 4.37
CA ASP A 189 15.72 25.05 4.49
C ASP A 189 16.82 25.18 5.58
N ASP A 190 16.98 24.16 6.43
CA ASP A 190 18.04 24.08 7.44
C ASP A 190 19.37 23.63 6.81
N GLU A 191 20.33 24.54 6.68
CA GLU A 191 21.65 24.29 6.08
C GLU A 191 22.56 23.35 6.90
N THR A 192 22.12 22.91 8.08
CA THR A 192 22.95 22.15 9.02
C THR A 192 23.42 20.80 8.46
N ASP A 193 22.65 20.15 7.57
CA ASP A 193 23.05 18.86 6.99
C ASP A 193 22.57 18.65 5.53
N SER A 194 23.24 19.34 4.59
CA SER A 194 22.93 19.27 3.15
C SER A 194 23.02 17.86 2.53
N ARG A 195 23.56 16.87 3.25
CA ARG A 195 23.60 15.46 2.80
C ARG A 195 22.21 14.84 2.66
N TYR A 196 21.23 15.33 3.42
CA TYR A 196 19.84 14.85 3.38
C TYR A 196 19.00 15.53 2.29
N ASP A 197 19.45 16.66 1.71
CA ASP A 197 18.67 17.45 0.75
C ASP A 197 18.12 16.65 -0.44
N PRO A 198 18.89 15.73 -1.07
CA PRO A 198 18.37 14.95 -2.19
C PRO A 198 17.23 14.02 -1.77
N ALA A 199 17.34 13.39 -0.60
CA ALA A 199 16.32 12.50 -0.06
C ALA A 199 15.09 13.29 0.43
N LEU A 200 15.28 14.41 1.13
CA LEU A 200 14.22 15.32 1.55
C LEU A 200 13.41 15.84 0.36
N ARG A 201 14.06 16.30 -0.70
CA ARG A 201 13.37 16.78 -1.92
C ARG A 201 12.49 15.70 -2.55
N LEU A 202 12.98 14.46 -2.55
CA LEU A 202 12.25 13.31 -3.05
C LEU A 202 11.00 13.02 -2.19
N THR A 203 11.16 12.91 -0.88
CA THR A 203 10.05 12.63 0.04
C THR A 203 9.02 13.77 0.02
N ILE A 204 9.46 15.04 -0.04
CA ILE A 204 8.57 16.21 -0.23
C ILE A 204 7.76 16.08 -1.53
N ALA A 205 8.38 15.64 -2.63
CA ALA A 205 7.67 15.44 -3.89
C ALA A 205 6.58 14.36 -3.77
N GLN A 206 6.87 13.23 -3.12
CA GLN A 206 5.90 12.16 -2.88
C GLN A 206 4.73 12.61 -2.01
N TYR A 207 4.98 13.34 -0.91
CA TYR A 207 3.92 13.84 -0.04
C TYR A 207 3.04 14.91 -0.71
N ARG A 208 3.61 15.74 -1.59
CA ARG A 208 2.84 16.71 -2.39
C ARG A 208 1.93 16.02 -3.40
N ILE A 209 2.38 14.97 -4.08
CA ILE A 209 1.54 14.14 -4.95
C ILE A 209 0.41 13.50 -4.13
N ARG A 210 0.73 12.92 -2.97
CA ARG A 210 -0.27 12.34 -2.06
C ARG A 210 -1.32 13.37 -1.61
N LEU A 211 -0.90 14.61 -1.29
CA LEU A 211 -1.80 15.70 -0.91
C LEU A 211 -2.70 16.13 -2.08
N ILE A 212 -2.16 16.20 -3.29
CA ILE A 212 -2.90 16.55 -4.51
C ILE A 212 -4.01 15.51 -4.76
N HIS A 213 -3.66 14.23 -4.76
CA HIS A 213 -4.62 13.14 -4.92
C HIS A 213 -5.71 13.19 -3.84
N GLU A 214 -5.31 13.44 -2.59
CA GLU A 214 -6.24 13.64 -1.47
C GLU A 214 -7.03 14.95 -1.54
N ARG A 215 -6.70 15.94 -2.40
CA ARG A 215 -7.55 17.12 -2.63
C ARG A 215 -8.59 16.89 -3.73
N GLU A 216 -8.30 16.02 -4.68
CA GLU A 216 -9.12 15.89 -5.88
C GLU A 216 -10.17 14.79 -5.81
N ALA A 217 -9.96 13.75 -5.00
CA ALA A 217 -10.99 12.74 -4.75
C ALA A 217 -12.26 13.29 -4.02
N SER A 218 -12.32 14.58 -3.65
CA SER A 218 -13.52 15.28 -3.11
C SER A 218 -14.48 15.71 -4.21
N SER A 219 -14.01 15.78 -5.46
CA SER A 219 -14.81 16.27 -6.57
C SER A 219 -15.25 15.09 -7.43
N ASP A 220 -16.51 14.70 -7.27
CA ASP A 220 -17.16 13.57 -7.99
C ASP A 220 -17.05 13.65 -9.53
N GLY A 221 -16.61 14.77 -10.10
CA GLY A 221 -16.34 14.94 -11.54
C GLY A 221 -14.88 15.23 -11.91
N CYS A 222 -14.02 15.65 -10.96
CA CYS A 222 -12.62 15.97 -11.24
C CYS A 222 -11.77 14.71 -11.41
N GLY A 223 -12.00 13.67 -10.59
CA GLY A 223 -11.19 12.44 -10.65
C GLY A 223 -11.22 11.78 -12.03
N ARG A 224 -12.41 11.61 -12.62
CA ARG A 224 -12.54 11.02 -13.96
C ARG A 224 -11.88 11.86 -15.05
N LYS A 225 -12.05 13.19 -15.00
CA LYS A 225 -11.40 14.12 -15.95
C LYS A 225 -9.89 14.11 -15.81
N LEU A 226 -9.40 13.99 -14.58
CA LEU A 226 -7.98 13.88 -14.28
C LEU A 226 -7.41 12.57 -14.81
N ASP A 227 -8.10 11.44 -14.61
CA ASP A 227 -7.67 10.14 -15.17
C ASP A 227 -7.59 10.17 -16.69
N GLU A 228 -8.61 10.73 -17.36
CA GLU A 228 -8.62 10.90 -18.83
C GLU A 228 -7.46 11.81 -19.30
N LEU A 229 -7.22 12.90 -18.57
CA LEU A 229 -6.14 13.82 -18.91
C LEU A 229 -4.76 13.21 -18.66
N SER A 230 -4.56 12.50 -17.55
CA SER A 230 -3.35 11.75 -17.21
C SER A 230 -3.03 10.70 -18.27
N GLN A 231 -4.05 9.98 -18.77
CA GLN A 231 -3.87 9.07 -19.90
C GLN A 231 -3.39 9.80 -21.16
N THR A 232 -3.98 10.95 -21.47
CA THR A 232 -3.60 11.76 -22.64
C THR A 232 -2.16 12.30 -22.50
N VAL A 233 -1.80 12.78 -21.31
CA VAL A 233 -0.44 13.25 -21.02
C VAL A 233 0.58 12.13 -21.18
N ARG A 234 0.26 10.92 -20.71
CA ARG A 234 1.10 9.74 -20.92
C ARG A 234 1.30 9.44 -22.40
N GLU A 235 0.27 9.58 -23.22
CA GLU A 235 0.36 9.40 -24.68
C GLU A 235 1.25 10.47 -25.32
N VAL A 236 1.16 11.73 -24.89
CA VAL A 236 2.04 12.83 -25.32
C VAL A 236 3.50 12.53 -24.96
N GLN A 237 3.77 12.14 -23.72
CA GLN A 237 5.12 11.75 -23.28
C GLN A 237 5.63 10.54 -24.08
N GLN A 238 4.77 9.54 -24.35
CA GLN A 238 5.15 8.37 -25.12
C GLN A 238 5.47 8.72 -26.58
N LYS A 239 4.68 9.59 -27.22
CA LYS A 239 4.95 10.09 -28.57
C LYS A 239 6.29 10.82 -28.62
N LYS A 240 6.54 11.71 -27.65
CA LYS A 240 7.83 12.40 -27.53
C LYS A 240 8.98 11.40 -27.37
N ALA A 241 8.82 10.39 -26.52
CA ALA A 241 9.83 9.36 -26.34
C ALA A 241 10.12 8.56 -27.63
N ASP A 242 9.10 8.27 -28.43
CA ASP A 242 9.25 7.58 -29.71
C ASP A 242 9.96 8.47 -30.76
N GLU A 243 9.67 9.77 -30.80
CA GLU A 243 10.38 10.75 -31.63
C GLU A 243 11.87 10.82 -31.26
N LEU A 244 12.16 10.95 -29.96
CA LEU A 244 13.54 11.00 -29.45
C LEU A 244 14.31 9.70 -29.75
N ARG A 245 13.66 8.56 -29.61
CA ARG A 245 14.26 7.26 -29.94
C ARG A 245 14.60 7.16 -31.43
N ASN A 246 13.68 7.58 -32.29
CA ASN A 246 13.88 7.51 -33.73
C ASN A 246 15.02 8.45 -34.18
N ALA A 247 15.15 9.61 -33.55
CA ALA A 247 16.26 10.54 -33.80
C ALA A 247 17.62 9.99 -33.34
N ALA A 248 17.67 9.23 -32.23
CA ALA A 248 18.91 8.69 -31.68
C ALA A 248 19.49 7.49 -32.45
N GLY A 249 18.67 6.71 -33.15
CA GLY A 249 19.13 5.59 -33.99
C GLY A 249 19.90 4.48 -33.24
N LEU A 250 19.71 4.32 -31.92
CA LEU A 250 20.50 3.41 -31.07
C LEU A 250 20.08 1.93 -31.19
N SER A 251 21.06 1.02 -31.12
CA SER A 251 20.80 -0.43 -31.09
C SER A 251 20.17 -0.89 -29.76
N VAL A 252 19.52 -2.06 -29.78
CA VAL A 252 18.84 -2.64 -28.60
C VAL A 252 19.79 -2.83 -27.41
N ASN A 253 21.02 -3.29 -27.66
CA ASN A 253 21.99 -3.57 -26.59
C ASN A 253 22.48 -2.28 -25.92
N VAL A 254 22.66 -1.20 -26.70
CA VAL A 254 23.13 0.09 -26.18
C VAL A 254 22.00 0.81 -25.44
N SER A 255 20.74 0.69 -25.87
CA SER A 255 19.59 1.35 -25.25
C SER A 255 19.07 0.68 -23.96
N THR A 256 19.37 -0.60 -23.75
CA THR A 256 18.93 -1.37 -22.56
C THR A 256 19.30 -0.67 -21.23
N PRO A 257 20.57 -0.29 -20.97
CA PRO A 257 20.94 0.42 -19.74
C PRO A 257 20.22 1.77 -19.55
N TYR A 258 20.03 2.55 -20.61
CA TYR A 258 19.28 3.81 -20.54
C TYR A 258 17.82 3.58 -20.17
N TYR A 259 17.16 2.56 -20.73
CA TYR A 259 15.78 2.26 -20.36
C TYR A 259 15.62 1.75 -18.92
N ALA A 260 16.57 0.96 -18.42
CA ALA A 260 16.55 0.55 -17.02
C ALA A 260 16.82 1.72 -16.07
N ALA A 261 17.75 2.62 -16.40
CA ALA A 261 17.98 3.85 -15.66
C ALA A 261 16.76 4.77 -15.69
N LEU A 262 16.17 5.03 -16.87
CA LEU A 262 14.96 5.84 -17.03
C LEU A 262 13.79 5.29 -16.19
N ARG A 263 13.58 3.98 -16.17
CA ARG A 263 12.53 3.35 -15.36
C ARG A 263 12.75 3.60 -13.85
N ARG A 264 14.00 3.49 -13.40
CA ARG A 264 14.37 3.77 -12.00
C ARG A 264 14.17 5.25 -11.66
N ILE A 265 14.61 6.14 -12.54
CA ILE A 265 14.44 7.60 -12.41
C ILE A 265 12.96 7.95 -12.33
N ARG A 266 12.13 7.48 -13.27
CA ARG A 266 10.68 7.74 -13.26
C ARG A 266 9.99 7.22 -12.00
N ARG A 267 10.35 6.03 -11.52
CA ARG A 267 9.83 5.51 -10.25
C ARG A 267 10.21 6.39 -9.07
N SER A 268 11.47 6.84 -9.03
CA SER A 268 11.92 7.70 -7.94
C SER A 268 11.19 9.04 -7.92
N ILE A 269 10.87 9.66 -9.06
CA ILE A 269 10.12 10.94 -9.06
C ILE A 269 8.61 10.79 -8.81
N GLY A 270 8.13 9.59 -8.42
CA GLY A 270 6.76 9.34 -8.01
C GLY A 270 5.85 8.68 -9.04
N TYR A 271 6.35 8.38 -10.25
CA TYR A 271 5.55 7.60 -11.21
C TYR A 271 5.41 6.15 -10.75
N ASP A 272 4.25 5.56 -10.99
CA ASP A 272 3.98 4.15 -10.75
C ASP A 272 3.37 3.44 -11.99
N GLY A 273 2.97 2.18 -11.79
CA GLY A 273 2.22 1.40 -12.76
C GLY A 273 2.74 1.48 -14.20
N THR A 274 1.90 2.02 -15.07
CA THR A 274 2.16 2.16 -16.50
C THR A 274 2.96 3.41 -16.87
N ASP A 275 2.96 4.46 -16.04
CA ASP A 275 3.69 5.71 -16.28
C ASP A 275 5.20 5.53 -16.18
N VAL A 276 5.63 4.61 -15.32
CA VAL A 276 7.04 4.19 -15.18
C VAL A 276 7.60 3.59 -16.46
N ASN A 277 6.74 3.09 -17.34
CA ASN A 277 7.14 2.42 -18.58
C ASN A 277 7.20 3.35 -19.80
N VAL A 278 6.86 4.62 -19.65
CA VAL A 278 6.93 5.60 -20.75
C VAL A 278 8.39 5.72 -21.22
N GLY A 279 8.61 5.60 -22.53
CA GLY A 279 9.94 5.68 -23.14
C GLY A 279 10.87 4.49 -22.89
N SER A 280 10.50 3.50 -22.06
CA SER A 280 11.32 2.32 -21.74
C SER A 280 10.75 1.00 -22.28
N ARG A 281 9.98 1.06 -23.38
CA ARG A 281 9.31 -0.10 -23.98
C ARG A 281 10.16 -0.78 -25.06
N PHE A 282 10.40 -2.08 -24.90
CA PHE A 282 10.90 -2.93 -25.97
C PHE A 282 9.74 -3.61 -26.71
N ARG A 283 9.73 -3.46 -28.04
CA ARG A 283 8.81 -4.20 -28.93
C ARG A 283 9.18 -5.68 -29.06
N ASN A 284 10.44 -6.03 -28.78
CA ASN A 284 11.01 -7.37 -29.01
C ASN A 284 11.21 -8.16 -27.72
N LEU A 285 10.99 -9.49 -27.77
CA LEU A 285 11.13 -10.40 -26.62
C LEU A 285 12.54 -10.37 -26.00
N ARG A 286 13.58 -10.30 -26.84
CA ARG A 286 14.99 -10.22 -26.41
C ARG A 286 15.30 -9.00 -25.56
N GLY A 287 14.76 -7.83 -25.92
CA GLY A 287 14.93 -6.60 -25.14
C GLY A 287 14.24 -6.69 -23.78
N ARG A 288 13.06 -7.33 -23.71
CA ARG A 288 12.35 -7.57 -22.44
C ARG A 288 13.16 -8.47 -21.50
N ALA A 289 13.78 -9.53 -22.03
CA ALA A 289 14.65 -10.42 -21.27
C ALA A 289 15.92 -9.69 -20.79
N ALA A 290 16.55 -8.87 -21.63
CA ALA A 290 17.72 -8.08 -21.25
C ALA A 290 17.43 -7.06 -20.12
N LEU A 291 16.25 -6.44 -20.15
CA LEU A 291 15.81 -5.49 -19.13
C LEU A 291 15.51 -6.20 -17.78
N LEU A 292 14.98 -7.44 -17.83
CA LEU A 292 14.84 -8.29 -16.64
C LEU A 292 16.21 -8.68 -16.06
N TRP A 293 17.20 -8.95 -16.90
CA TRP A 293 18.56 -9.25 -16.47
C TRP A 293 19.25 -8.04 -15.83
N GLN A 294 18.94 -6.82 -16.26
CA GLN A 294 19.47 -5.62 -15.60
C GLN A 294 18.87 -5.37 -14.22
N ARG A 295 17.71 -5.95 -13.90
CA ARG A 295 17.09 -5.85 -12.58
C ARG A 295 17.89 -6.60 -11.49
N THR A 296 18.74 -7.54 -11.88
CA THR A 296 19.56 -8.32 -10.92
C THR A 296 20.93 -7.70 -10.66
N LYS A 297 21.32 -6.64 -11.39
CA LYS A 297 22.55 -5.89 -11.08
C LYS A 297 22.32 -5.04 -9.81
N PRO A 298 23.32 -4.96 -8.91
CA PRO A 298 23.24 -4.12 -7.72
C PRO A 298 23.01 -2.65 -8.11
N ASP A 299 22.30 -1.91 -7.26
CA ASP A 299 21.79 -0.56 -7.52
C ASP A 299 22.87 0.54 -7.57
N GLY A 300 24.15 0.18 -7.43
CA GLY A 300 25.27 1.11 -7.46
C GLY A 300 25.61 1.60 -8.87
N VAL A 301 25.94 2.88 -8.98
CA VAL A 301 26.63 3.45 -10.14
C VAL A 301 28.12 3.30 -9.85
N GLU A 302 28.72 2.21 -10.33
CA GLU A 302 30.09 1.81 -9.96
C GLU A 302 31.13 2.25 -11.01
N THR A 303 30.70 2.58 -12.23
CA THR A 303 31.58 2.90 -13.36
C THR A 303 31.20 4.25 -13.99
N ASP A 304 32.18 5.00 -14.52
CA ASP A 304 31.97 6.24 -15.31
C ASP A 304 30.94 6.08 -16.44
N GLN A 305 30.80 4.87 -16.99
CA GLN A 305 29.80 4.55 -18.00
C GLN A 305 28.38 4.57 -17.44
N ASP A 306 28.18 4.12 -16.20
CA ASP A 306 26.88 4.11 -15.54
C ASP A 306 26.43 5.54 -15.18
N GLU A 307 27.38 6.43 -14.85
CA GLU A 307 27.11 7.85 -14.58
C GLU A 307 26.61 8.59 -15.82
N ARG A 308 27.24 8.33 -16.98
CA ARG A 308 26.80 8.89 -18.27
C ARG A 308 25.41 8.40 -18.64
N VAL A 309 25.18 7.09 -18.52
CA VAL A 309 23.86 6.50 -18.77
C VAL A 309 22.81 7.14 -17.87
N TYR A 310 23.13 7.38 -16.60
CA TYR A 310 22.23 8.03 -15.67
C TYR A 310 21.93 9.48 -16.08
N TYR A 311 22.96 10.28 -16.34
CA TYR A 311 22.81 11.68 -16.75
C TYR A 311 21.96 11.82 -18.02
N ASP A 312 22.29 11.06 -19.06
CA ASP A 312 21.57 11.05 -20.33
C ASP A 312 20.11 10.59 -20.12
N SER A 313 19.87 9.65 -19.21
CA SER A 313 18.51 9.20 -18.86
C SER A 313 17.71 10.28 -18.10
N CYS A 314 18.37 11.10 -17.28
CA CYS A 314 17.76 12.28 -16.65
C CYS A 314 17.40 13.33 -17.70
N LEU A 315 18.30 13.63 -18.65
CA LEU A 315 18.01 14.54 -19.76
C LEU A 315 16.82 14.05 -20.60
N PHE A 316 16.79 12.74 -20.87
CA PHE A 316 15.66 12.13 -21.56
C PHE A 316 14.35 12.33 -20.79
N ALA A 317 14.34 12.05 -19.48
CA ALA A 317 13.18 12.26 -18.63
C ALA A 317 12.74 13.73 -18.61
N ILE A 318 13.68 14.67 -18.50
CA ILE A 318 13.43 16.12 -18.53
C ILE A 318 12.67 16.53 -19.79
N GLN A 319 13.04 15.99 -20.96
CA GLN A 319 12.34 16.32 -22.21
C GLN A 319 10.92 15.75 -22.27
N LEU A 320 10.67 14.59 -21.65
CA LEU A 320 9.31 14.07 -21.50
C LEU A 320 8.47 14.96 -20.60
N GLU A 321 9.05 15.49 -19.53
CA GLU A 321 8.36 16.41 -18.63
C GLU A 321 8.03 17.75 -19.32
N HIS A 322 8.94 18.31 -20.13
CA HIS A 322 8.63 19.50 -20.92
C HIS A 322 7.45 19.26 -21.89
N ALA A 323 7.44 18.13 -22.60
CA ALA A 323 6.33 17.81 -23.51
C ALA A 323 4.98 17.68 -22.79
N ALA A 324 4.97 17.13 -21.58
CA ALA A 324 3.76 17.08 -20.75
C ALA A 324 3.33 18.47 -20.28
N ILE A 325 4.28 19.29 -19.82
CA ILE A 325 4.05 20.66 -19.35
C ILE A 325 3.46 21.54 -20.46
N ASP A 326 4.04 21.49 -21.66
CA ASP A 326 3.60 22.29 -22.81
C ASP A 326 2.14 21.95 -23.16
N TYR A 327 1.83 20.65 -23.27
CA TYR A 327 0.47 20.18 -23.54
C TYR A 327 -0.52 20.63 -22.45
N LEU A 328 -0.15 20.54 -21.17
CA LEU A 328 -1.02 20.94 -20.08
C LEU A 328 -1.25 22.46 -20.03
N GLN A 329 -0.25 23.26 -20.40
CA GLN A 329 -0.42 24.71 -20.54
C GLN A 329 -1.41 25.06 -21.65
N ASP A 330 -1.32 24.37 -22.79
CA ASP A 330 -2.28 24.53 -23.90
C ASP A 330 -3.71 24.17 -23.46
N VAL A 331 -3.88 23.06 -22.73
CA VAL A 331 -5.19 22.65 -22.20
C VAL A 331 -5.77 23.69 -21.24
N ILE A 332 -4.95 24.27 -20.36
CA ILE A 332 -5.38 25.34 -19.44
C ILE A 332 -5.88 26.58 -20.19
N ALA A 333 -5.22 26.93 -21.30
CA ALA A 333 -5.57 28.07 -22.13
C ALA A 333 -6.86 27.85 -22.94
N GLN A 334 -7.09 26.62 -23.42
CA GLN A 334 -8.14 26.33 -24.39
C GLN A 334 -9.42 25.73 -23.78
N ASP A 335 -9.31 24.96 -22.70
CA ASP A 335 -10.41 24.16 -22.14
C ASP A 335 -10.77 24.60 -20.71
N GLU A 336 -11.85 25.36 -20.60
CA GLU A 336 -12.37 25.84 -19.30
C GLU A 336 -12.84 24.71 -18.39
N ASP A 337 -13.37 23.64 -18.96
CA ASP A 337 -13.93 22.49 -18.23
C ASP A 337 -12.85 21.56 -17.68
N ARG A 338 -11.67 21.52 -18.32
CA ARG A 338 -10.50 20.73 -17.90
C ARG A 338 -9.42 21.56 -17.20
N ARG A 339 -9.55 22.89 -17.18
CA ARG A 339 -8.56 23.82 -16.62
C ARG A 339 -8.08 23.45 -15.22
N LYS A 340 -9.02 23.06 -14.34
CA LYS A 340 -8.69 22.69 -12.95
C LYS A 340 -7.83 21.43 -12.88
N SER A 341 -8.25 20.35 -13.54
CA SER A 341 -7.50 19.09 -13.59
C SER A 341 -6.14 19.27 -14.29
N ALA A 342 -6.09 20.08 -15.35
CA ALA A 342 -4.85 20.38 -16.07
C ALA A 342 -3.86 21.19 -15.22
N ALA A 343 -4.34 22.16 -14.43
CA ALA A 343 -3.49 22.94 -13.51
C ALA A 343 -2.85 22.07 -12.43
N VAL A 344 -3.55 21.03 -11.98
CA VAL A 344 -3.03 20.10 -10.99
C VAL A 344 -1.93 19.23 -11.57
N LEU A 345 -2.19 18.54 -12.69
CA LEU A 345 -1.16 17.75 -13.39
C LEU A 345 0.04 18.62 -13.78
N LEU A 346 -0.18 19.88 -14.18
CA LEU A 346 0.90 20.81 -14.48
C LEU A 346 1.80 21.05 -13.27
N GLY A 347 1.22 21.14 -12.06
CA GLY A 347 1.97 21.21 -10.81
C GLY A 347 2.85 19.98 -10.59
N GLU A 348 2.30 18.77 -10.79
CA GLU A 348 3.02 17.51 -10.65
C GLU A 348 4.21 17.42 -11.61
N HIS A 349 3.98 17.69 -12.90
CA HIS A 349 5.03 17.63 -13.92
C HIS A 349 6.11 18.71 -13.71
N ARG A 350 5.76 19.91 -13.26
CA ARG A 350 6.75 20.95 -12.89
C ARG A 350 7.61 20.53 -11.70
N MET A 351 7.02 19.83 -10.74
CA MET A 351 7.77 19.31 -9.61
C MET A 351 8.69 18.15 -10.01
N ALA A 352 8.21 17.23 -10.83
CA ALA A 352 9.02 16.16 -11.40
C ALA A 352 10.21 16.75 -12.18
N LEU A 353 9.97 17.78 -12.99
CA LEU A 353 11.01 18.52 -13.71
C LEU A 353 12.05 19.14 -12.77
N ASN A 354 11.62 19.84 -11.73
CA ASN A 354 12.52 20.46 -10.75
C ASN A 354 13.34 19.38 -9.99
N SER A 355 12.72 18.26 -9.64
CA SER A 355 13.43 17.13 -9.03
C SER A 355 14.51 16.58 -9.96
N LEU A 356 14.20 16.37 -11.24
CA LEU A 356 15.17 15.89 -12.23
C LEU A 356 16.31 16.89 -12.45
N TRP A 357 16.00 18.19 -12.53
CA TRP A 357 17.00 19.25 -12.66
C TRP A 357 17.96 19.27 -11.46
N ASN A 358 17.42 19.23 -10.25
CA ASN A 358 18.22 19.22 -9.03
C ASN A 358 19.12 17.99 -8.89
N ARG A 359 18.76 16.87 -9.51
CA ARG A 359 19.59 15.67 -9.53
C ARG A 359 20.82 15.83 -10.38
N ILE A 360 20.68 16.47 -11.55
CA ILE A 360 21.81 16.70 -12.45
C ILE A 360 22.66 17.91 -12.04
N ASN A 361 22.06 18.89 -11.37
CA ASN A 361 22.67 20.17 -10.99
C ASN A 361 23.00 20.27 -9.48
N TYR A 362 23.16 19.14 -8.80
CA TYR A 362 23.43 19.13 -7.36
C TYR A 362 24.77 19.81 -7.04
N GLY A 363 24.76 20.81 -6.15
CA GLY A 363 25.97 21.53 -5.72
C GLY A 363 26.60 22.47 -6.75
N GLN A 364 26.00 22.63 -7.95
CA GLN A 364 26.60 23.38 -9.06
C GLN A 364 26.00 24.78 -9.29
N GLY A 365 24.86 25.10 -8.66
CA GLY A 365 24.28 26.45 -8.66
C GLY A 365 23.82 26.97 -10.03
N VAL A 366 23.76 26.14 -11.07
CA VAL A 366 23.40 26.58 -12.44
C VAL A 366 21.88 26.67 -12.58
N LYS A 367 21.35 27.81 -13.04
CA LYS A 367 19.91 27.93 -13.30
C LYS A 367 19.56 27.25 -14.62
N GLN A 368 18.40 26.58 -14.64
CA GLN A 368 17.91 25.87 -15.82
C GLN A 368 17.74 26.78 -17.06
N ALA A 369 17.33 28.03 -16.86
CA ALA A 369 17.13 28.99 -17.95
C ALA A 369 18.43 29.39 -18.68
N ASP A 370 19.59 29.18 -18.05
CA ASP A 370 20.89 29.59 -18.57
C ASP A 370 21.56 28.49 -19.43
N ARG A 371 20.91 27.33 -19.59
CA ARG A 371 21.43 26.15 -20.31
C ARG A 371 20.54 25.80 -21.52
N SER A 372 20.86 26.37 -22.68
CA SER A 372 20.23 26.05 -23.98
C SER A 372 20.92 24.90 -24.74
N ASP A 373 21.97 24.34 -24.15
CA ASP A 373 22.91 23.36 -24.71
C ASP A 373 22.53 21.89 -24.45
N LEU A 374 21.37 21.63 -23.82
CA LEU A 374 20.85 20.30 -23.49
C LEU A 374 20.32 19.56 -24.74
N THR A 375 21.21 19.31 -25.70
CA THR A 375 20.91 18.56 -26.93
C THR A 375 21.09 17.05 -26.74
N MET A 376 20.25 16.27 -27.42
CA MET A 376 20.24 14.80 -27.35
C MET A 376 21.42 14.15 -28.07
N GLY A 377 21.96 13.09 -27.46
CA GLY A 377 22.96 12.18 -28.03
C GLY A 377 23.74 11.52 -26.88
N PRO A 378 24.20 10.25 -27.00
CA PRO A 378 25.08 9.66 -25.99
C PRO A 378 26.30 10.57 -25.84
N HIS A 379 26.41 11.23 -24.69
CA HIS A 379 27.49 12.19 -24.52
C HIS A 379 28.82 11.43 -24.40
N ALA A 380 29.77 11.76 -25.28
CA ALA A 380 31.12 11.19 -25.23
C ALA A 380 31.91 11.65 -24.00
N ALA A 381 31.47 12.72 -23.33
CA ALA A 381 31.91 13.19 -22.02
C ALA A 381 30.80 14.09 -21.42
N LEU A 382 30.75 14.23 -20.09
CA LEU A 382 29.82 15.17 -19.44
C LEU A 382 30.05 16.60 -19.95
N PRO A 383 29.01 17.42 -20.11
CA PRO A 383 29.14 18.82 -20.53
C PRO A 383 30.06 19.63 -19.60
N GLU A 384 30.70 20.66 -20.13
CA GLU A 384 31.63 21.53 -19.38
C GLU A 384 30.93 22.10 -18.12
N GLY A 385 31.59 21.97 -16.96
CA GLY A 385 31.08 22.38 -15.63
C GLY A 385 30.30 21.32 -14.84
N MET A 386 30.03 20.14 -15.40
CA MET A 386 29.33 19.06 -14.70
C MET A 386 30.31 18.02 -14.13
N GLU A 387 30.30 17.85 -12.81
CA GLU A 387 31.09 16.81 -12.14
C GLU A 387 30.38 15.44 -12.10
N PRO A 388 31.11 14.34 -12.35
CA PRO A 388 30.63 12.95 -12.22
C PRO A 388 30.51 12.55 -10.74
N LEU A 389 29.61 13.18 -9.99
CA LEU A 389 29.39 12.88 -8.57
C LEU A 389 28.14 12.02 -8.31
N PHE A 390 27.46 11.61 -9.38
CA PHE A 390 26.17 10.92 -9.31
C PHE A 390 26.23 9.60 -8.53
N GLY A 391 27.27 8.79 -8.70
CA GLY A 391 27.33 7.50 -8.02
C GLY A 391 27.46 7.61 -6.50
N LYS A 392 28.22 8.58 -6.02
CA LYS A 392 28.31 8.90 -4.58
C LYS A 392 27.00 9.51 -4.08
N GLN A 393 26.42 10.43 -4.85
CA GLN A 393 25.16 11.08 -4.52
C GLN A 393 24.00 10.10 -4.35
N PHE A 394 23.88 9.07 -5.20
CA PHE A 394 22.79 8.07 -5.07
C PHE A 394 23.07 7.01 -4.02
N ALA A 395 24.33 6.60 -3.82
CA ALA A 395 24.68 5.70 -2.74
C ALA A 395 24.44 6.35 -1.36
N GLU A 396 24.65 7.66 -1.26
CA GLU A 396 24.30 8.46 -0.09
C GLU A 396 22.79 8.72 -0.01
N ALA A 397 22.15 9.19 -1.08
CA ALA A 397 20.71 9.47 -1.09
C ALA A 397 19.85 8.23 -0.86
N ALA A 398 20.25 7.03 -1.31
CA ALA A 398 19.54 5.79 -1.00
C ALA A 398 19.69 5.40 0.48
N ARG A 399 20.87 5.63 1.08
CA ARG A 399 21.09 5.41 2.51
C ARG A 399 20.26 6.37 3.35
N TYR A 400 20.17 7.64 2.91
CA TYR A 400 19.40 8.67 3.59
C TYR A 400 17.91 8.63 3.24
N ALA A 401 17.48 8.04 2.13
CA ALA A 401 16.07 7.91 1.78
C ALA A 401 15.30 7.05 2.78
N ASP A 402 15.87 5.91 3.20
CA ASP A 402 15.25 5.06 4.22
C ASP A 402 15.11 5.79 5.57
N GLU A 403 16.10 6.61 5.93
CA GLU A 403 16.07 7.46 7.13
C GLU A 403 15.03 8.57 7.01
N VAL A 404 15.03 9.32 5.90
CA VAL A 404 14.10 10.43 5.65
C VAL A 404 12.65 9.93 5.53
N ASP A 405 12.41 8.78 4.91
CA ASP A 405 11.06 8.20 4.80
C ASP A 405 10.57 7.73 6.18
N ALA A 406 11.45 7.15 7.00
CA ALA A 406 11.12 6.79 8.39
C ALA A 406 10.82 8.02 9.25
N ASP A 407 11.60 9.09 9.08
CA ASP A 407 11.41 10.37 9.76
C ASP A 407 10.11 11.04 9.29
N ALA A 408 9.82 11.04 7.99
CA ALA A 408 8.58 11.59 7.44
C ALA A 408 7.33 10.90 7.99
N LEU A 409 7.35 9.56 8.12
CA LEU A 409 6.24 8.83 8.76
C LEU A 409 6.14 9.11 10.26
N THR A 410 7.26 9.38 10.93
CA THR A 410 7.28 9.79 12.33
C THR A 410 6.66 11.18 12.50
N ILE A 411 7.00 12.13 11.62
CA ILE A 411 6.37 13.44 11.52
C ILE A 411 4.87 13.29 11.25
N GLU A 412 4.45 12.42 10.32
CA GLU A 412 3.03 12.16 10.05
C GLU A 412 2.28 11.70 11.32
N LEU A 413 2.86 10.81 12.13
CA LEU A 413 2.31 10.41 13.43
C LEU A 413 2.23 11.56 14.44
N ASP A 414 3.22 12.46 14.44
CA ASP A 414 3.27 13.61 15.32
C ASP A 414 2.16 14.62 14.96
N GLN A 415 1.98 14.91 13.67
CA GLN A 415 0.90 15.75 13.17
C GLN A 415 -0.47 15.16 13.53
N ILE A 416 -0.67 13.84 13.42
CA ILE A 416 -1.90 13.18 13.89
C ILE A 416 -2.10 13.37 15.41
N ARG A 417 -1.03 13.26 16.21
CA ARG A 417 -1.10 13.48 17.66
C ARG A 417 -1.48 14.93 17.97
N HIS A 418 -0.83 15.90 17.34
CA HIS A 418 -1.07 17.33 17.54
C HIS A 418 -2.53 17.70 17.24
N LEU A 419 -3.07 17.25 16.10
CA LEU A 419 -4.47 17.50 15.73
C LEU A 419 -5.46 16.87 16.73
N LEU A 420 -5.15 15.71 17.29
CA LEU A 420 -5.99 15.06 18.30
C LEU A 420 -5.96 15.82 19.64
N GLU A 421 -4.78 16.27 20.08
CA GLU A 421 -4.61 16.99 21.35
C GLU A 421 -5.30 18.36 21.34
N HIS A 422 -5.34 19.03 20.18
CA HIS A 422 -6.04 20.30 19.99
C HIS A 422 -7.53 20.14 19.69
N GLY A 423 -8.04 18.90 19.61
CA GLY A 423 -9.45 18.62 19.32
C GLY A 423 -9.87 18.93 17.89
N GLU A 424 -8.93 19.07 16.95
CA GLU A 424 -9.22 19.29 15.52
C GLU A 424 -9.72 18.02 14.82
N ILE A 425 -9.35 16.84 15.34
CA ILE A 425 -9.81 15.54 14.83
C ILE A 425 -10.33 14.65 15.95
N ALA A 426 -11.33 13.82 15.64
CA ALA A 426 -11.89 12.87 16.59
C ALA A 426 -10.96 11.66 16.79
N LEU A 427 -11.04 11.02 17.97
CA LEU A 427 -10.30 9.80 18.28
C LEU A 427 -10.43 8.66 17.23
N PRO A 428 -11.63 8.35 16.67
CA PRO A 428 -11.75 7.35 15.62
C PRO A 428 -10.95 7.72 14.35
N VAL A 429 -11.00 8.98 13.92
CA VAL A 429 -10.23 9.50 12.78
C VAL A 429 -8.72 9.33 13.02
N ALA A 430 -8.25 9.75 14.20
CA ALA A 430 -6.84 9.65 14.56
C ALA A 430 -6.35 8.20 14.58
N ASN A 431 -7.18 7.25 15.02
CA ASN A 431 -6.82 5.83 15.04
C ASN A 431 -6.69 5.27 13.63
N GLU A 432 -7.57 5.65 12.71
CA GLU A 432 -7.50 5.20 11.32
C GLU A 432 -6.29 5.78 10.59
N LEU A 433 -6.00 7.08 10.76
CA LEU A 433 -4.80 7.70 10.19
C LEU A 433 -3.51 7.04 10.70
N ARG A 434 -3.42 6.77 12.01
CA ARG A 434 -2.27 6.04 12.58
C ARG A 434 -2.13 4.65 11.98
N GLN A 435 -3.25 3.94 11.76
CA GLN A 435 -3.20 2.62 11.14
C GLN A 435 -2.64 2.67 9.73
N ARG A 436 -3.01 3.68 8.92
CA ARG A 436 -2.43 3.90 7.57
C ARG A 436 -0.92 4.11 7.66
N VAL A 437 -0.45 4.95 8.58
CA VAL A 437 0.99 5.20 8.78
C VAL A 437 1.73 3.94 9.25
N TYR A 438 1.16 3.16 10.18
CA TYR A 438 1.80 1.91 10.62
C TYR A 438 1.92 0.88 9.49
N VAL A 439 0.98 0.85 8.55
CA VAL A 439 1.09 -0.01 7.37
C VAL A 439 2.26 0.43 6.49
N LEU A 440 2.42 1.74 6.26
CA LEU A 440 3.56 2.29 5.51
C LEU A 440 4.90 2.02 6.20
N GLN A 441 4.97 2.14 7.53
CA GLN A 441 6.17 1.81 8.29
C GLN A 441 6.53 0.32 8.19
N MET A 442 5.53 -0.57 8.16
CA MET A 442 5.77 -2.00 7.97
C MET A 442 6.33 -2.32 6.59
N SER A 443 6.02 -1.54 5.55
CA SER A 443 6.60 -1.72 4.21
C SER A 443 8.03 -1.22 4.07
N LEU A 444 8.48 -0.24 4.88
CA LEU A 444 9.87 0.24 4.85
C LEU A 444 10.85 -0.74 5.53
N GLY A 445 10.37 -1.57 6.48
CA GLY A 445 11.21 -2.49 7.26
C GLY A 445 11.33 -3.91 6.69
N ALA A 446 10.83 -4.16 5.48
CA ALA A 446 10.77 -5.48 4.83
C ALA A 446 11.67 -5.51 3.58
#